data_AF-A0A6C0UIC7-F1
#
_entry.id   AF-A0A6C0UIC7-F1
#
_cell.length_a   1.000
_cell.length_b   1.000
_cell.length_c   1.000
_cell.angle_alpha   90.00
_cell.angle_beta   90.00
_cell.angle_gamma   90.00
#
_symmetry.space_group_name_H-M   'P 1'
#
loop_
_entity.id
_entity.type
_entity.pdbx_description
1 polymer ?
#
loop_
_entity_poly.entity_id
_entity_poly.type
_entity_poly.pdbx_seq_one_letter_code
_entity_poly.pdbx_strand_id
1 'polypeptide(L)'
;MHTIIGALVEANSRDAALQNAKYNVFEPLVRQDAFDYFQTFDGPGTNVSGKGRWGDVPPVLEADSEDGRDWIESRFEAMTDAYETNAKRIDDFMQAIDGEYDELWEHRDDSLVRHSMHQLGKYEGWPVTLYDAHGAGIRNRDQLEDVLTYGDGRENTETYVALSDVHW
;
A
#
# COMPACT_ATOMS: atom_id res chain seq x y z
N MET A 1 1.29 -12.95 4.84
CA MET A 1 2.12 -11.97 5.60
C MET A 1 1.26 -10.78 5.99
N HIS A 2 1.35 -10.20 7.19
CA HIS A 2 0.50 -9.06 7.58
C HIS A 2 1.17 -7.69 7.43
N THR A 3 0.42 -6.71 6.94
CA THR A 3 0.85 -5.30 6.82
C THR A 3 -0.34 -4.37 7.02
N ILE A 4 -0.11 -3.16 7.56
CA ILE A 4 -1.13 -2.12 7.57
C ILE A 4 -1.02 -1.31 6.27
N ILE A 5 -2.10 -1.23 5.51
CA ILE A 5 -2.25 -0.37 4.32
C ILE A 5 -3.26 0.75 4.57
N GLY A 6 -3.27 1.74 3.68
CA GLY A 6 -4.16 2.90 3.74
C GLY A 6 -4.83 3.17 2.40
N ALA A 7 -6.08 3.61 2.46
CA ALA A 7 -6.81 4.14 1.32
C ALA A 7 -7.12 5.62 1.53
N LEU A 8 -6.70 6.48 0.61
CA LEU A 8 -7.02 7.90 0.60
C LEU A 8 -8.38 8.10 -0.08
N VAL A 9 -9.35 8.59 0.68
CA VAL A 9 -10.75 8.71 0.24
C VAL A 9 -11.35 10.04 0.68
N GLU A 10 -12.14 10.65 -0.20
CA GLU A 10 -12.96 11.80 0.14
C GLU A 10 -14.28 11.37 0.77
N ALA A 11 -14.64 12.04 1.87
CA ALA A 11 -15.90 11.81 2.56
C ALA A 11 -16.35 13.02 3.40
N ASN A 12 -17.61 13.01 3.83
CA ASN A 12 -18.16 14.04 4.72
C ASN A 12 -18.04 13.66 6.21
N SER A 13 -17.50 12.47 6.50
CA SER A 13 -17.26 11.98 7.86
C SER A 13 -16.29 10.81 7.87
N ARG A 14 -15.68 10.54 9.04
CA ARG A 14 -14.81 9.36 9.25
C ARG A 14 -15.53 8.04 8.98
N ASP A 15 -16.80 7.92 9.38
CA ASP A 15 -17.59 6.71 9.11
C ASP A 15 -17.81 6.51 7.61
N ALA A 16 -18.15 7.57 6.88
CA ALA A 16 -18.32 7.51 5.43
C ALA A 16 -17.00 7.20 4.72
N ALA A 17 -15.87 7.77 5.17
CA ALA A 17 -14.54 7.45 4.67
C ALA A 17 -14.24 5.96 4.84
N LEU A 18 -14.49 5.40 6.03
CA LEU A 18 -14.25 4.00 6.29
C LEU A 18 -15.10 3.08 5.41
N GLN A 19 -16.39 3.37 5.23
CA GLN A 19 -17.27 2.59 4.36
C GLN A 19 -16.83 2.69 2.88
N ASN A 20 -16.48 3.90 2.43
CA ASN A 20 -15.95 4.10 1.08
C ASN A 20 -14.70 3.27 0.84
N ALA A 21 -13.74 3.28 1.77
CA ALA A 21 -12.52 2.47 1.65
C ALA A 21 -12.81 0.96 1.66
N LYS A 22 -13.70 0.48 2.54
CA LYS A 22 -14.09 -0.95 2.58
C LYS A 22 -14.64 -1.42 1.23
N TYR A 23 -15.64 -0.72 0.71
CA TYR A 23 -16.40 -1.20 -0.44
C TYR A 23 -15.80 -0.83 -1.79
N ASN A 24 -15.11 0.31 -1.90
CA ASN A 24 -14.58 0.81 -3.17
C ASN A 24 -13.09 0.53 -3.36
N VAL A 25 -12.36 0.20 -2.28
CA VAL A 25 -10.91 -0.04 -2.34
C VAL A 25 -10.56 -1.45 -1.88
N PHE A 26 -10.77 -1.78 -0.60
CA PHE A 26 -10.26 -3.03 -0.03
C PHE A 26 -10.97 -4.27 -0.56
N GLU A 27 -12.31 -4.28 -0.63
CA GLU A 27 -13.05 -5.40 -1.21
C GLU A 27 -12.71 -5.65 -2.69
N PRO A 28 -12.66 -4.64 -3.58
CA PRO A 28 -12.17 -4.81 -4.94
C PRO A 28 -10.75 -5.36 -5.04
N LEU A 29 -9.83 -4.93 -4.17
CA LEU A 29 -8.45 -5.44 -4.15
C LEU A 29 -8.38 -6.92 -3.76
N VAL A 30 -9.20 -7.37 -2.80
CA VAL A 30 -9.34 -8.83 -2.51
C VAL A 30 -9.87 -9.59 -3.72
N ARG A 31 -10.89 -9.07 -4.41
CA ARG A 31 -11.47 -9.72 -5.60
C ARG A 31 -10.50 -9.79 -6.79
N GLN A 32 -9.48 -8.95 -6.79
CA GLN A 32 -8.41 -8.92 -7.81
C GLN A 32 -7.18 -9.72 -7.39
N ASP A 33 -7.26 -10.46 -6.28
CA ASP A 33 -6.15 -11.25 -5.73
C ASP A 33 -4.91 -10.40 -5.37
N ALA A 34 -5.10 -9.11 -5.04
CA ALA A 34 -4.01 -8.26 -4.55
C ALA A 34 -3.55 -8.68 -3.14
N PHE A 35 -4.46 -9.22 -2.33
CA PHE A 35 -4.24 -9.84 -1.02
C PHE A 35 -5.41 -10.76 -0.62
N ASP A 36 -5.18 -11.71 0.29
CA ASP A 36 -6.15 -12.74 0.66
C ASP A 36 -7.39 -12.18 1.39
N TYR A 37 -7.16 -11.30 2.36
CA TYR A 37 -8.22 -10.67 3.15
C TYR A 37 -7.73 -9.40 3.85
N PHE A 38 -8.69 -8.62 4.35
CA PHE A 38 -8.42 -7.42 5.13
C PHE A 38 -9.27 -7.36 6.41
N GLN A 39 -8.79 -6.61 7.41
CA GLN A 39 -9.54 -6.25 8.60
C GLN A 39 -9.29 -4.79 8.97
N THR A 40 -10.36 -4.00 9.00
CA THR A 40 -10.35 -2.61 9.47
C THR A 40 -10.38 -2.52 10.99
N PHE A 41 -9.97 -1.37 11.53
CA PHE A 41 -9.79 -1.17 12.97
C PHE A 41 -11.03 -0.61 13.71
N ASP A 42 -12.21 -0.62 13.10
CA ASP A 42 -13.47 -0.16 13.73
C ASP A 42 -14.16 -1.23 14.59
N GLY A 43 -13.71 -2.49 14.49
CA GLY A 43 -14.22 -3.61 15.26
C GLY A 43 -13.18 -4.20 16.23
N PRO A 44 -13.60 -5.17 17.07
CA PRO A 44 -12.64 -5.97 17.83
C PRO A 44 -11.70 -6.73 16.87
N GLY A 45 -10.40 -6.68 17.15
CA GLY A 45 -9.41 -7.48 16.42
C GLY A 45 -9.44 -8.95 16.82
N THR A 46 -8.71 -9.78 16.08
CA THR A 46 -8.37 -11.15 16.51
C THR A 46 -6.91 -11.20 16.98
N ASN A 47 -6.47 -12.30 17.60
CA ASN A 47 -5.06 -12.45 17.99
C ASN A 47 -4.09 -12.42 16.80
N VAL A 48 -4.59 -12.60 15.57
CA VAL A 48 -3.76 -12.64 14.35
C VAL A 48 -4.00 -11.46 13.42
N SER A 49 -5.00 -10.60 13.70
CA SER A 49 -5.37 -9.51 12.80
C SER A 49 -6.06 -8.32 13.48
N GLY A 50 -5.98 -7.14 12.86
CA GLY A 50 -6.59 -5.91 13.37
C GLY A 50 -6.01 -5.52 14.75
N LYS A 51 -6.88 -5.04 15.66
CA LYS A 51 -6.44 -4.53 16.97
C LYS A 51 -5.70 -5.54 17.85
N GLY A 52 -6.00 -6.83 17.74
CA GLY A 52 -5.32 -7.85 18.56
C GLY A 52 -3.88 -8.13 18.10
N ARG A 53 -3.54 -7.77 16.86
CA ARG A 53 -2.17 -7.83 16.32
C ARG A 53 -1.42 -6.52 16.48
N TRP A 54 -2.07 -5.41 16.14
CA TRP A 54 -1.41 -4.11 15.97
C TRP A 54 -1.67 -3.12 17.13
N GLY A 55 -2.48 -3.49 18.11
CA GLY A 55 -2.89 -2.58 19.19
C GLY A 55 -3.97 -1.60 18.75
N ASP A 56 -4.02 -0.44 19.40
CA ASP A 56 -5.08 0.55 19.19
C ASP A 56 -4.79 1.48 18.00
N VAL A 57 -4.70 0.89 16.81
CA VAL A 57 -4.59 1.64 15.55
C VAL A 57 -5.94 2.29 15.24
N PRO A 58 -5.98 3.58 14.86
CA PRO A 58 -7.22 4.24 14.48
C PRO A 58 -7.75 3.66 13.15
N PRO A 59 -9.08 3.52 12.97
CA PRO A 59 -9.64 3.06 11.70
C PRO A 59 -9.50 4.09 10.57
N VAL A 60 -9.49 5.38 10.92
CA VAL A 60 -9.44 6.49 9.98
C VAL A 60 -8.72 7.67 10.62
N LEU A 61 -7.85 8.32 9.85
CA LEU A 61 -7.23 9.61 10.16
C LEU A 61 -7.66 10.65 9.11
N GLU A 62 -7.75 11.92 9.53
CA GLU A 62 -7.83 13.04 8.58
C GLU A 62 -6.47 13.20 7.93
N ALA A 63 -6.39 13.23 6.59
CA ALA A 63 -5.12 13.18 5.87
C ALA A 63 -4.26 14.42 6.12
N ASP A 64 -4.88 15.56 6.46
CA ASP A 64 -4.20 16.83 6.73
C ASP A 64 -3.86 17.05 8.21
N SER A 65 -4.33 16.17 9.11
CA SER A 65 -3.93 16.17 10.52
C SER A 65 -2.46 15.77 10.69
N GLU A 66 -1.84 16.14 11.82
CA GLU A 66 -0.46 15.76 12.15
C GLU A 66 -0.28 14.24 12.09
N ASP A 67 -1.11 13.49 12.81
CA ASP A 67 -1.10 12.02 12.80
C ASP A 67 -1.31 11.43 11.39
N GLY A 68 -2.20 12.04 10.60
CA GLY A 68 -2.49 11.60 9.24
C GLY A 68 -1.30 11.78 8.30
N ARG A 69 -0.68 12.97 8.32
CA ARG A 69 0.51 13.29 7.51
C ARG A 69 1.68 12.41 7.88
N ASP A 70 1.96 12.26 9.18
CA ASP A 70 3.06 11.42 9.67
C ASP A 70 2.87 9.96 9.26
N TRP A 71 1.63 9.45 9.35
CA TRP A 71 1.33 8.08 8.93
C TRP A 71 1.49 7.88 7.42
N ILE A 72 0.97 8.81 6.61
CA ILE A 72 1.08 8.77 5.14
C ILE A 72 2.54 8.82 4.72
N GLU A 73 3.31 9.78 5.25
CA GLU A 73 4.73 9.93 4.92
C GLU A 73 5.51 8.68 5.32
N SER A 74 5.34 8.17 6.54
CA SER A 74 6.02 6.95 7.00
C SER A 74 5.73 5.73 6.12
N ARG A 75 4.51 5.63 5.57
CA ARG A 75 4.13 4.53 4.67
C ARG A 75 4.70 4.72 3.27
N PHE A 76 4.75 5.95 2.80
CA PHE A 76 5.34 6.29 1.52
C PHE A 76 6.87 6.09 1.53
N GLU A 77 7.54 6.48 2.62
CA GLU A 77 8.97 6.21 2.86
C GLU A 77 9.24 4.70 2.89
N ALA A 78 8.49 3.93 3.68
CA ALA A 78 8.68 2.48 3.76
C ALA A 78 8.46 1.77 2.41
N MET A 79 7.51 2.26 1.61
CA MET A 79 7.30 1.79 0.24
C MET A 79 8.52 2.14 -0.63
N THR A 80 8.99 3.38 -0.58
CA THR A 80 10.16 3.85 -1.33
C THR A 80 11.41 3.02 -1.01
N ASP A 81 11.70 2.79 0.28
CA ASP A 81 12.80 1.94 0.74
C ASP A 81 12.72 0.51 0.18
N ALA A 82 11.50 -0.06 0.10
CA ALA A 82 11.28 -1.37 -0.48
C ALA A 82 11.55 -1.38 -1.99
N TYR A 83 11.14 -0.33 -2.72
CA TYR A 83 11.46 -0.17 -4.14
C TYR A 83 12.96 -0.01 -4.36
N GLU A 84 13.64 0.86 -3.60
CA GLU A 84 15.09 1.06 -3.67
C GLU A 84 15.87 -0.22 -3.36
N THR A 85 15.44 -0.98 -2.35
CA THR A 85 16.04 -2.28 -2.00
C THR A 85 15.92 -3.27 -3.16
N ASN A 86 14.76 -3.33 -3.81
CA ASN A 86 14.56 -4.19 -4.98
C ASN A 86 15.37 -3.71 -6.19
N ALA A 87 15.42 -2.41 -6.45
CA ALA A 87 16.22 -1.83 -7.52
C ALA A 87 17.71 -2.12 -7.33
N LYS A 88 18.23 -1.99 -6.10
CA LYS A 88 19.61 -2.31 -5.77
C LYS A 88 19.92 -3.79 -5.99
N ARG A 89 19.03 -4.71 -5.58
CA ARG A 89 19.21 -6.15 -5.84
C ARG A 89 19.26 -6.47 -7.33
N ILE A 90 18.48 -5.75 -8.14
CA ILE A 90 18.53 -5.86 -9.60
C ILE A 90 19.87 -5.37 -10.12
N ASP A 91 20.31 -4.17 -9.71
CA ASP A 91 21.58 -3.60 -10.14
C ASP A 91 22.78 -4.48 -9.75
N ASP A 92 22.87 -4.92 -8.50
CA ASP A 92 23.92 -5.82 -8.00
C ASP A 92 23.98 -7.13 -8.80
N PHE A 93 22.81 -7.71 -9.14
CA PHE A 93 22.74 -8.91 -9.97
C PHE A 93 23.20 -8.63 -11.41
N MET A 94 22.72 -7.55 -12.03
CA MET A 94 23.08 -7.17 -13.40
C MET A 94 24.59 -6.94 -13.55
N GLN A 95 25.24 -6.38 -12.52
CA GLN A 95 26.70 -6.25 -12.46
C GLN A 95 27.40 -7.61 -12.29
N ALA A 96 26.84 -8.53 -11.50
CA ALA A 96 27.42 -9.85 -11.28
C ALA A 96 27.42 -10.74 -12.53
N ILE A 97 26.40 -10.60 -13.39
CA ILE A 97 26.31 -11.33 -14.67
C ILE A 97 26.96 -10.58 -15.85
N ASP A 98 27.61 -9.44 -15.61
CA ASP A 98 28.18 -8.57 -16.66
C ASP A 98 27.21 -8.27 -17.84
N GLY A 99 25.91 -8.21 -17.53
CA GLY A 99 24.85 -8.04 -18.54
C GLY A 99 24.58 -9.25 -19.44
N GLU A 100 25.09 -10.45 -19.13
CA GLU A 100 24.78 -11.68 -19.87
C GLU A 100 23.37 -12.20 -19.50
N TYR A 101 22.35 -11.70 -20.20
CA TYR A 101 20.94 -11.98 -19.88
C TYR A 101 20.53 -13.47 -19.92
N ASP A 102 21.27 -14.34 -20.62
CA ASP A 102 20.98 -15.79 -20.63
C ASP A 102 21.15 -16.41 -19.22
N GLU A 103 22.04 -15.84 -18.40
CA GLU A 103 22.23 -16.20 -16.98
C GLU A 103 20.94 -15.97 -16.15
N LEU A 104 20.09 -14.99 -16.54
CA LEU A 104 18.78 -14.81 -15.87
C LEU A 104 17.92 -16.06 -15.97
N TRP A 105 17.99 -16.81 -17.07
CA TRP A 105 17.16 -18.00 -17.32
C TRP A 105 17.71 -19.25 -16.64
N GLU A 106 19.04 -19.39 -16.61
CA GLU A 106 19.76 -20.58 -16.13
C GLU A 106 19.87 -20.65 -14.59
N HIS A 107 19.91 -19.52 -13.88
CA HIS A 107 19.89 -19.47 -12.41
C HIS A 107 18.46 -19.57 -11.85
N ARG A 108 17.97 -20.81 -11.72
CA ARG A 108 16.58 -21.14 -11.40
C ARG A 108 16.13 -20.82 -9.97
N ASP A 109 17.03 -20.80 -8.99
CA ASP A 109 16.65 -20.80 -7.57
C ASP A 109 17.32 -19.71 -6.68
N ASP A 110 18.47 -19.13 -7.05
CA ASP A 110 19.19 -18.17 -6.17
C ASP A 110 18.97 -16.69 -6.50
N SER A 111 18.47 -16.36 -7.68
CA SER A 111 18.29 -14.97 -8.07
C SER A 111 16.93 -14.44 -7.58
N LEU A 112 16.89 -14.05 -6.31
CA LEU A 112 15.84 -13.15 -5.77
C LEU A 112 15.60 -11.92 -6.67
N VAL A 113 16.47 -11.67 -7.66
CA VAL A 113 16.31 -10.71 -8.75
C VAL A 113 14.97 -10.80 -9.48
N ARG A 114 14.50 -12.00 -9.89
CA ARG A 114 13.22 -12.12 -10.62
C ARG A 114 12.06 -11.70 -9.72
N HIS A 115 12.14 -12.08 -8.44
CA HIS A 115 11.20 -11.62 -7.43
C HIS A 115 11.29 -10.10 -7.25
N SER A 116 12.49 -9.52 -7.15
CA SER A 116 12.69 -8.07 -7.04
C SER A 116 12.16 -7.31 -8.26
N MET A 117 12.37 -7.81 -9.48
CA MET A 117 11.78 -7.25 -10.71
C MET A 117 10.25 -7.31 -10.66
N HIS A 118 9.69 -8.43 -10.24
CA HIS A 118 8.25 -8.57 -10.04
C HIS A 118 7.71 -7.57 -9.01
N GLN A 119 8.37 -7.40 -7.86
CA GLN A 119 7.96 -6.41 -6.85
C GLN A 119 8.04 -4.97 -7.40
N LEU A 120 9.10 -4.64 -8.14
CA LEU A 120 9.28 -3.30 -8.73
C LEU A 120 8.17 -2.96 -9.74
N GLY A 121 7.66 -3.97 -10.45
CA GLY A 121 6.61 -3.81 -11.47
C GLY A 121 5.18 -3.75 -10.94
N LYS A 122 4.96 -3.94 -9.63
CA LYS A 122 3.61 -4.02 -9.06
C LYS A 122 2.86 -2.69 -9.05
N TYR A 123 1.56 -2.79 -9.28
CA TYR A 123 0.57 -1.71 -9.16
C TYR A 123 -0.28 -1.85 -7.89
N GLU A 124 -0.31 -3.06 -7.33
CA GLU A 124 -1.03 -3.47 -6.13
C GLU A 124 -0.29 -4.64 -5.50
N GLY A 125 -0.64 -5.01 -4.28
CA GLY A 125 0.15 -6.00 -3.55
C GLY A 125 1.33 -5.35 -2.82
N TRP A 126 1.93 -6.05 -1.86
CA TRP A 126 3.23 -5.64 -1.33
C TRP A 126 4.21 -5.39 -2.49
N PRO A 127 4.99 -4.30 -2.54
CA PRO A 127 5.21 -3.30 -1.48
C PRO A 127 4.26 -2.09 -1.45
N VAL A 128 3.21 -2.05 -2.28
CA VAL A 128 2.26 -0.93 -2.33
C VAL A 128 1.39 -0.91 -1.07
N THR A 129 1.51 0.17 -0.29
CA THR A 129 0.81 0.34 1.00
C THR A 129 -0.22 1.47 1.01
N LEU A 130 -0.25 2.32 -0.02
CA LEU A 130 -1.20 3.42 -0.17
C LEU A 130 -1.97 3.27 -1.48
N TYR A 131 -3.28 3.48 -1.41
CA TYR A 131 -4.20 3.38 -2.54
C TYR A 131 -5.08 4.62 -2.60
N ASP A 132 -5.46 5.04 -3.80
CA ASP A 132 -6.46 6.08 -4.01
C ASP A 132 -7.90 5.56 -3.78
N ALA A 133 -8.89 6.44 -3.96
CA ALA A 133 -10.30 6.12 -3.76
C ALA A 133 -10.87 5.08 -4.76
N HIS A 134 -10.10 4.71 -5.78
CA HIS A 134 -10.45 3.74 -6.81
C HIS A 134 -9.64 2.45 -6.70
N GLY A 135 -8.78 2.33 -5.70
CA GLY A 135 -7.92 1.17 -5.49
C GLY A 135 -6.69 1.14 -6.39
N ALA A 136 -6.32 2.25 -7.03
CA ALA A 136 -5.04 2.34 -7.71
C ALA A 136 -3.93 2.58 -6.68
N GLY A 137 -2.85 1.78 -6.76
CA GLY A 137 -1.68 1.97 -5.93
C GLY A 137 -0.97 3.29 -6.21
N ILE A 138 -0.72 4.06 -5.15
CA ILE A 138 0.04 5.31 -5.20
C ILE A 138 1.53 4.94 -5.11
N ARG A 139 2.31 5.23 -6.16
CA ARG A 139 3.68 4.70 -6.31
C ARG A 139 4.76 5.77 -6.47
N ASN A 140 4.37 7.03 -6.60
CA ASN A 140 5.31 8.14 -6.71
C ASN A 140 4.75 9.40 -6.03
N ARG A 141 5.63 10.37 -5.81
CA ARG A 141 5.33 11.56 -5.02
C ARG A 141 4.27 12.42 -5.71
N ASP A 142 4.37 12.59 -7.02
CA ASP A 142 3.42 13.38 -7.81
C ASP A 142 2.00 12.81 -7.69
N GLN A 143 1.85 11.48 -7.79
CA GLN A 143 0.55 10.81 -7.59
C GLN A 143 0.00 11.04 -6.19
N LEU A 144 0.84 10.97 -5.15
CA LEU A 144 0.40 11.22 -3.78
C LEU A 144 -0.05 12.67 -3.60
N GLU A 145 0.72 13.62 -4.12
CA GLU A 145 0.42 15.05 -4.06
C GLU A 145 -0.86 15.38 -4.84
N ASP A 146 -1.07 14.77 -6.00
CA ASP A 146 -2.30 14.91 -6.79
C ASP A 146 -3.52 14.41 -6.01
N VAL A 147 -3.44 13.23 -5.39
CA VAL A 147 -4.54 12.68 -4.57
C VAL A 147 -4.82 13.54 -3.35
N LEU A 148 -3.79 14.07 -2.68
CA LEU A 148 -3.98 14.93 -1.51
C LEU A 148 -4.49 16.33 -1.87
N THR A 149 -4.15 16.83 -3.06
CA THR A 149 -4.50 18.20 -3.49
C THR A 149 -5.85 18.27 -4.19
N TYR A 150 -6.14 17.33 -5.08
CA TYR A 150 -7.33 17.35 -5.92
C TYR A 150 -8.38 16.32 -5.50
N GLY A 151 -7.96 15.29 -4.77
CA GLY A 151 -8.79 14.17 -4.35
C GLY A 151 -9.65 13.58 -5.47
N ASP A 152 -10.91 13.25 -5.18
CA ASP A 152 -11.86 12.71 -6.17
C ASP A 152 -12.82 13.77 -6.75
N GLY A 153 -12.63 15.04 -6.36
CA GLY A 153 -13.34 16.19 -6.90
C GLY A 153 -14.75 16.39 -6.35
N ARG A 154 -15.08 15.83 -5.18
CA ARG A 154 -16.37 16.07 -4.54
C ARG A 154 -16.38 17.41 -3.80
N GLU A 155 -17.55 18.04 -3.77
CA GLU A 155 -17.74 19.27 -3.01
C GLU A 155 -18.10 18.99 -1.55
N ASN A 156 -17.55 19.79 -0.64
CA ASN A 156 -17.78 19.73 0.81
C ASN A 156 -17.32 18.44 1.49
N THR A 157 -16.34 17.76 0.90
CA THR A 157 -15.66 16.57 1.44
C THR A 157 -14.30 16.94 2.02
N GLU A 158 -13.82 16.11 2.94
CA GLU A 158 -12.44 16.13 3.43
C GLU A 158 -11.73 14.83 2.99
N THR A 159 -10.41 14.88 2.84
CA THR A 159 -9.60 13.69 2.53
C THR A 159 -9.23 12.97 3.82
N TYR A 160 -9.52 11.68 3.86
CA TYR A 160 -9.19 10.80 4.96
C TYR A 160 -8.27 9.66 4.49
N VAL A 161 -7.45 9.14 5.39
CA VAL A 161 -6.77 7.86 5.20
C VAL A 161 -7.43 6.79 6.06
N ALA A 162 -8.09 5.84 5.42
CA ALA A 162 -8.71 4.69 6.08
C ALA A 162 -7.72 3.55 6.18
N LEU A 163 -7.55 2.99 7.38
CA LEU A 163 -6.50 2.02 7.68
C LEU A 163 -7.06 0.59 7.74
N SER A 164 -6.30 -0.35 7.18
CA SER A 164 -6.63 -1.77 7.26
C SER A 164 -5.39 -2.62 7.45
N ASP A 165 -5.50 -3.64 8.29
CA ASP A 165 -4.59 -4.77 8.30
C ASP A 165 -4.93 -5.70 7.13
N VAL A 166 -3.93 -6.10 6.35
CA VAL A 166 -4.12 -7.03 5.22
C VAL A 166 -3.18 -8.22 5.35
N HIS A 167 -3.66 -9.37 4.90
CA HIS A 167 -2.85 -10.56 4.73
C HIS A 167 -2.57 -10.81 3.25
N TRP A 168 -1.30 -10.73 2.87
CA TRP A 168 -0.78 -11.14 1.55
C TRP A 168 -0.58 -12.64 1.45
#